data_AF-A0A6A3TZ86-F1
#
_entry.id   AF-A0A6A3TZ86-F1
#
_cell.length_a   1.000
_cell.length_b   1.000
_cell.length_c   1.000
_cell.angle_alpha   90.00
_cell.angle_beta   90.00
_cell.angle_gamma   90.00
#
_symmetry.space_group_name_H-M   'P 1'
#
loop_
_entity.id
_entity.type
_entity.pdbx_description
1 polymer ?
#
loop_
_entity_poly.entity_id
_entity_poly.type
_entity_poly.pdbx_seq_one_letter_code
_entity_poly.pdbx_strand_id
1 'polypeptide(L)'
;MGSHAAGFLVMLYAAEQQRRRAQQTLTELRQNLHVKRRHWEWQRLVRMRHYITLDCLKNPACSSWMDTWTGGTDENLITFTSFSRGVC
;
A
#
# COMPACT_ATOMS: atom_id res chain seq x y z
N MET A 1 -56.35 18.86 15.92
CA MET A 1 -54.99 19.19 16.40
C MET A 1 -53.97 18.06 16.24
N GLY A 2 -54.35 16.77 16.24
CA GLY A 2 -53.39 15.66 16.12
C GLY A 2 -52.64 15.50 14.78
N SER A 3 -53.20 15.95 13.66
CA SER A 3 -52.59 15.77 12.32
C SER A 3 -51.32 16.59 12.09
N HIS A 4 -51.21 17.78 12.69
CA HIS A 4 -50.03 18.64 12.54
C HIS A 4 -48.83 18.17 13.37
N ALA A 5 -49.10 17.61 14.55
CA ALA A 5 -48.07 17.04 15.41
C ALA A 5 -47.43 15.80 14.76
N ALA A 6 -48.23 14.95 14.12
CA ALA A 6 -47.73 13.78 13.39
C ALA A 6 -46.82 14.18 12.21
N GLY A 7 -47.21 15.18 11.42
CA GLY A 7 -46.38 15.70 10.32
C GLY A 7 -45.04 16.28 10.80
N PHE A 8 -45.05 16.97 11.94
CA PHE A 8 -43.84 17.54 12.54
C PHE A 8 -42.86 16.46 13.02
N LEU A 9 -43.37 15.39 13.64
CA LEU A 9 -42.55 14.25 14.06
C LEU A 9 -41.93 13.50 12.88
N VAL A 10 -42.66 13.33 11.77
CA VAL A 10 -42.11 12.72 10.54
C VAL A 10 -41.00 13.58 9.95
N MET A 11 -41.17 14.91 9.92
CA MET A 11 -40.14 15.84 9.46
C MET A 11 -38.87 15.77 10.33
N LEU A 12 -39.02 15.75 11.65
CA LEU A 12 -37.88 15.61 12.57
C LEU A 12 -37.17 14.27 12.38
N TYR A 13 -37.93 13.18 12.23
CA TYR A 13 -37.38 11.84 11.97
C TYR A 13 -36.63 11.79 10.63
N ALA A 14 -37.19 12.37 9.57
CA ALA A 14 -36.53 12.44 8.26
C ALA A 14 -35.23 13.25 8.32
N ALA A 15 -35.24 14.40 9.02
CA ALA A 15 -34.05 15.23 9.21
C ALA A 15 -32.96 14.52 10.03
N GLU A 16 -33.36 13.80 11.08
CA GLU A 16 -32.47 13.00 11.92
C GLU A 16 -31.85 11.84 11.14
N GLN A 17 -32.65 11.14 10.35
CA GLN A 17 -32.20 10.07 9.46
C GLN A 17 -31.24 10.58 8.38
N GLN A 18 -31.51 11.75 7.80
CA GLN A 18 -30.62 12.38 6.83
C GLN A 18 -29.27 12.76 7.47
N ARG A 19 -29.29 13.26 8.70
CA ARG A 19 -28.08 13.58 9.46
C ARG A 19 -27.25 12.34 9.77
N ARG A 20 -27.87 11.23 10.14
CA ARG A 20 -27.20 9.93 10.34
C ARG A 20 -26.52 9.44 9.07
N ARG A 21 -27.23 9.47 7.94
CA ARG A 21 -26.67 9.09 6.63
C ARG A 21 -25.48 9.98 6.24
N ALA A 22 -25.59 11.29 6.43
CA ALA A 22 -24.49 12.21 6.17
C ALA A 22 -23.28 11.95 7.08
N GLN A 23 -23.50 11.57 8.33
CA GLN A 23 -22.40 11.20 9.23
C GLN A 23 -21.72 9.90 8.79
N GLN A 24 -22.50 8.89 8.37
CA GLN A 24 -21.97 7.63 7.85
C GLN A 24 -21.11 7.86 6.60
N THR A 25 -21.61 8.63 5.62
CA THR A 25 -20.83 8.94 4.42
C THR A 25 -19.55 9.72 4.74
N LEU A 26 -19.59 10.66 5.70
CA LEU A 26 -18.38 11.34 6.15
C LEU A 26 -17.37 10.39 6.79
N THR A 27 -17.82 9.42 7.59
CA THR A 27 -16.93 8.43 8.19
C THR A 27 -16.29 7.54 7.14
N GLU A 28 -17.06 7.07 6.16
CA GLU A 28 -16.56 6.27 5.04
C GLU A 28 -15.56 7.04 4.19
N LEU A 29 -15.86 8.31 3.86
CA LEU A 29 -14.95 9.17 3.11
C LEU A 29 -13.63 9.40 3.86
N ARG A 30 -13.67 9.62 5.18
CA ARG A 30 -12.48 9.75 6.01
C ARG A 30 -11.64 8.47 5.99
N GLN A 31 -12.27 7.30 6.17
CA GLN A 31 -11.57 6.02 6.12
C GLN A 31 -10.91 5.80 4.75
N ASN A 32 -11.62 6.07 3.66
CA ASN A 32 -11.09 5.98 2.30
C ASN A 32 -9.90 6.91 2.06
N LEU A 33 -9.96 8.15 2.57
CA LEU A 33 -8.83 9.08 2.51
C LEU A 33 -7.63 8.57 3.29
N HIS A 34 -7.83 7.99 4.48
CA HIS A 34 -6.75 7.41 5.27
C HIS A 34 -6.07 6.23 4.55
N VAL A 35 -6.85 5.33 3.94
CA VAL A 35 -6.31 4.20 3.17
C VAL A 35 -5.53 4.70 1.96
N LYS A 36 -6.10 5.63 1.19
CA LYS A 36 -5.41 6.23 0.04
C LYS A 36 -4.10 6.91 0.47
N ARG A 37 -4.12 7.74 1.51
CA ARG A 37 -2.91 8.41 2.04
C ARG A 37 -1.83 7.40 2.41
N ARG A 38 -2.18 6.34 3.15
CA ARG A 38 -1.23 5.29 3.53
C ARG A 38 -0.61 4.63 2.29
N HIS A 39 -1.41 4.34 1.27
CA HIS A 39 -0.91 3.75 0.03
C HIS A 39 0.06 4.69 -0.71
N TRP A 40 -0.28 5.97 -0.81
CA TRP A 40 0.59 7.00 -1.39
C TRP A 40 1.91 7.14 -0.64
N GLU A 41 1.88 7.17 0.70
CA GLU A 41 3.07 7.21 1.54
C GLU A 41 3.94 5.96 1.36
N TRP A 42 3.34 4.78 1.33
CA TRP A 42 4.04 3.52 1.08
C TRP A 42 4.73 3.52 -0.30
N GLN A 43 4.01 3.91 -1.36
CA GLN A 43 4.59 4.00 -2.70
C GLN A 43 5.76 5.00 -2.75
N ARG A 44 5.64 6.14 -2.07
CA ARG A 44 6.72 7.13 -1.95
C ARG A 44 7.94 6.54 -1.25
N LEU A 45 7.74 5.85 -0.12
CA LEU A 45 8.82 5.22 0.64
C LEU A 45 9.52 4.11 -0.17
N VAL A 46 8.77 3.28 -0.90
CA VAL A 46 9.35 2.24 -1.77
C VAL A 46 10.22 2.87 -2.86
N ARG A 47 9.74 3.95 -3.52
CA ARG A 47 10.54 4.67 -4.51
C ARG A 47 11.79 5.30 -3.90
N MET A 48 11.66 5.98 -2.76
CA MET A 48 12.82 6.58 -2.07
C MET A 48 13.83 5.51 -1.68
N ARG A 49 13.38 4.38 -1.11
CA ARG A 49 14.25 3.24 -0.82
C ARG A 49 14.95 2.78 -2.08
N HIS A 50 14.23 2.57 -3.18
CA HIS A 50 14.82 2.15 -4.46
C HIS A 50 15.95 3.09 -4.87
N TYR A 51 15.71 4.41 -4.91
CA TYR A 51 16.74 5.40 -5.28
C TYR A 51 17.93 5.41 -4.32
N ILE A 52 17.71 5.40 -3.00
CA ILE A 52 18.78 5.36 -1.99
C ILE A 52 19.61 4.08 -2.13
N THR A 53 18.95 2.94 -2.34
CA THR A 53 19.63 1.65 -2.50
C THR A 53 20.28 1.49 -3.87
N LEU A 54 19.84 2.24 -4.89
CA LEU A 54 20.42 2.19 -6.23
C LEU A 54 21.89 2.62 -6.19
N ASP A 55 22.20 3.67 -5.44
CA ASP A 55 23.58 4.14 -5.24
C ASP A 55 24.39 3.22 -4.31
N CYS A 56 23.72 2.39 -3.50
CA CYS A 56 24.36 1.38 -2.65
C CYS A 56 24.61 0.05 -3.39
N LEU A 57 24.00 -0.16 -4.55
CA LEU A 57 24.25 -1.33 -5.37
C LEU A 57 25.57 -1.11 -6.12
N LYS A 58 26.55 -1.98 -5.88
CA LYS A 58 27.77 -2.04 -6.72
C LYS A 58 27.33 -2.15 -8.18
N ASN A 59 28.05 -1.46 -9.08
CA ASN A 59 27.88 -1.62 -10.52
C ASN A 59 27.73 -3.12 -10.82
N PRO A 60 26.68 -3.57 -11.53
CA PRO A 60 26.47 -4.98 -11.80
C PRO A 60 27.71 -5.63 -12.42
N ALA A 61 28.47 -4.91 -13.26
CA ALA A 61 29.74 -5.40 -13.82
C ALA A 61 30.86 -5.63 -12.77
N CYS A 62 30.77 -5.02 -11.59
CA CYS A 62 31.74 -5.12 -10.49
C CYS A 62 31.15 -5.84 -9.27
N SER A 63 30.04 -6.54 -9.46
CA SER A 63 29.38 -7.31 -8.41
C SER A 63 29.97 -8.71 -8.35
N SER A 64 30.07 -9.28 -7.15
CA SER A 64 30.67 -10.62 -6.94
C SER A 64 29.95 -11.73 -7.71
N TRP A 65 28.65 -11.55 -8.00
CA TRP A 65 27.91 -12.51 -8.82
C TRP A 65 28.31 -12.43 -10.29
N MET A 66 28.73 -11.26 -10.79
CA MET A 66 29.27 -11.15 -12.15
C MET A 66 30.69 -11.69 -12.29
N ASP A 67 31.53 -11.58 -11.27
CA ASP A 67 32.82 -12.28 -11.24
C ASP A 67 32.61 -13.80 -11.32
N THR A 68 31.59 -14.31 -10.62
CA THR A 68 31.20 -15.73 -10.66
C THR A 68 30.60 -16.14 -12.02
N TRP A 69 29.83 -15.26 -12.65
CA TRP A 69 29.23 -15.50 -13.97
C TRP A 69 30.27 -15.50 -15.10
N THR A 70 31.24 -14.59 -15.06
CA THR A 70 32.28 -14.46 -16.08
C THR A 70 33.44 -15.42 -15.89
N GLY A 71 33.76 -15.79 -14.65
CA GLY A 71 34.79 -16.79 -14.31
C GLY A 71 34.24 -18.20 -14.06
N GLY A 72 32.94 -18.42 -14.22
CA GLY A 72 32.28 -19.68 -13.87
C GLY A 72 32.50 -20.78 -14.90
N THR A 73 33.17 -21.86 -14.50
CA THR A 73 33.12 -23.16 -15.17
C THR A 73 31.88 -23.95 -14.72
N ASP A 74 31.48 -24.97 -15.48
CA ASP A 74 30.21 -25.73 -15.33
C ASP A 74 29.97 -26.27 -13.90
N GLU A 75 31.03 -26.54 -13.14
CA GLU A 75 30.98 -26.98 -11.73
C GLU A 75 30.43 -25.91 -10.77
N ASN A 76 30.66 -24.62 -11.05
CA ASN A 76 30.22 -23.50 -10.20
C ASN A 76 28.76 -23.10 -10.44
N LEU A 77 28.18 -23.50 -11.57
CA LEU A 77 26.80 -23.18 -11.95
C LEU A 77 25.79 -23.94 -11.06
N ILE A 78 26.13 -25.19 -10.70
CA ILE A 78 25.29 -26.04 -9.84
C ILE A 78 25.16 -25.44 -8.44
N THR A 79 26.26 -24.88 -7.90
CA THR A 79 26.28 -24.23 -6.57
C THR A 79 25.53 -22.90 -6.54
N PHE A 80 25.37 -22.21 -7.68
CA PHE A 80 24.57 -20.98 -7.76
C PHE A 80 23.07 -21.24 -7.56
N THR A 81 22.56 -22.36 -8.07
CA THR A 81 21.15 -22.73 -7.91
C THR A 81 20.77 -23.17 -6.49
N SER A 82 21.73 -23.60 -5.66
CA SER A 82 21.48 -23.91 -4.24
C SER A 82 21.47 -22.66 -3.36
N PHE A 83 22.31 -21.66 -3.66
CA PHE A 83 22.38 -20.40 -2.91
C PHE A 83 21.09 -19.57 -2.98
N SER A 84 20.41 -19.57 -4.13
CA SER A 84 19.12 -18.89 -4.32
C SER A 84 17.93 -19.56 -3.62
N ARG A 85 18.07 -20.80 -3.14
CA ARG A 85 17.03 -21.55 -2.43
C ARG A 85 17.14 -21.48 -0.90
N GLY A 86 18.29 -21.05 -0.36
CA GLY A 86 18.55 -20.99 1.08
C GLY A 86 18.19 -19.68 1.78
N VAL A 87 17.79 -18.66 1.01
CA VAL A 87 17.33 -17.36 1.55
C VAL A 87 15.84 -17.21 1.23
N CYS A 88 15.01 -17.85 2.04
CA CYS A 88 13.61 -17.54 2.28
C CYS A 88 13.36 -17.70 3.79
#